data_AF-A0A060CGD7-F1
#
_entry.id   AF-A0A060CGD7-F1
#
_cell.length_a   1.000
_cell.length_b   1.000
_cell.length_c   1.000
_cell.angle_alpha   90.00
_cell.angle_beta   90.00
_cell.angle_gamma   90.00
#
_symmetry.space_group_name_H-M   'P 1'
#
loop_
_entity.id
_entity.type
_entity.pdbx_description
1 polymer ?
#
loop_
_entity_poly.entity_id
_entity_poly.type
_entity_poly.pdbx_seq_one_letter_code
_entity_poly.pdbx_strand_id
1 'polypeptide(L)'
;PTPENTRERHEQNPEAFPFGDWFTGNNVNIAVGQGDVVVTPLQLANAYATLANGGHLMVPQVAAEIHDARSRQVVEEIESREVNTVEFAPGWRETMMAGFTGVTQSGGGTAVGTFSGFPNLVVAGKTGTAEVDGKADTSVFVGMMPAEAPRYVGAAILEESGFGGQAAAR
;
A
#
# COMPACT_ATOMS: atom_id res chain seq x y z
N PRO A 1 -12.89 -7.21 -1.92
CA PRO A 1 -13.68 -8.46 -2.07
C PRO A 1 -15.02 -8.28 -1.37
N THR A 2 -16.09 -8.83 -1.93
CA THR A 2 -17.47 -8.73 -1.41
C THR A 2 -18.14 -10.10 -1.47
N PRO A 3 -19.22 -10.35 -0.71
CA PRO A 3 -20.00 -11.58 -0.83
C PRO A 3 -20.45 -11.87 -2.27
N GLU A 4 -20.80 -10.82 -3.01
CA GLU A 4 -21.20 -10.91 -4.42
C GLU A 4 -20.04 -11.35 -5.31
N ASN A 5 -18.88 -10.70 -5.21
CA ASN A 5 -17.70 -11.07 -5.98
C ASN A 5 -17.20 -12.49 -5.66
N THR A 6 -17.32 -12.94 -4.40
CA THR A 6 -16.97 -14.31 -4.00
C THR A 6 -17.87 -15.33 -4.69
N ARG A 7 -19.18 -15.08 -4.73
CA ARG A 7 -20.14 -15.92 -5.45
C ARG A 7 -19.85 -15.97 -6.95
N GLU A 8 -19.66 -14.80 -7.57
CA GLU A 8 -19.36 -14.71 -9.00
C GLU A 8 -18.07 -15.47 -9.38
N ARG A 9 -17.01 -15.37 -8.55
CA ARG A 9 -15.75 -16.11 -8.78
C ARG A 9 -15.95 -17.61 -8.71
N HIS A 10 -16.74 -18.09 -7.74
CA HIS A 10 -17.11 -19.50 -7.65
C HIS A 10 -17.88 -19.97 -8.88
N GLU A 11 -18.86 -19.18 -9.34
CA GLU A 11 -19.64 -19.50 -10.54
C GLU A 11 -18.76 -19.53 -11.81
N GLN A 12 -17.78 -18.63 -11.92
CA GLN A 12 -16.88 -18.55 -13.06
C GLN A 12 -15.79 -19.63 -13.06
N ASN A 13 -15.27 -20.01 -11.89
CA ASN A 13 -14.22 -21.01 -11.75
C ASN A 13 -14.33 -21.78 -10.41
N PRO A 14 -15.21 -22.79 -10.34
CA PRO A 14 -15.49 -23.50 -9.09
C PRO A 14 -14.33 -24.40 -8.64
N GLU A 15 -13.42 -24.79 -9.54
CA GLU A 15 -12.20 -25.53 -9.16
C GLU A 15 -11.20 -24.64 -8.42
N ALA A 16 -10.99 -23.40 -8.92
CA ALA A 16 -10.08 -22.45 -8.28
C ALA A 16 -10.69 -21.80 -7.02
N PHE A 17 -12.02 -21.62 -7.00
CA PHE A 17 -12.75 -21.01 -5.89
C PHE A 17 -13.85 -21.97 -5.40
N PRO A 18 -13.52 -23.00 -4.61
CA PRO A 18 -14.47 -24.06 -4.24
C PRO A 18 -15.60 -23.60 -3.31
N PHE A 19 -15.50 -22.40 -2.71
CA PHE A 19 -16.49 -21.86 -1.78
C PHE A 19 -17.07 -20.54 -2.31
N GLY A 20 -18.35 -20.53 -2.65
CA GLY A 20 -19.09 -19.33 -3.08
C GLY A 20 -19.83 -18.58 -1.96
N ASP A 21 -19.84 -19.14 -0.75
CA ASP A 21 -20.50 -18.55 0.42
C ASP A 21 -19.58 -17.58 1.17
N TRP A 22 -20.19 -16.59 1.83
CA TRP A 22 -19.47 -15.64 2.67
C TRP A 22 -19.60 -15.99 4.15
N PHE A 23 -18.47 -16.25 4.80
CA PHE A 23 -18.39 -16.59 6.21
C PHE A 23 -17.76 -15.46 7.03
N THR A 24 -17.98 -15.48 8.34
CA THR A 24 -17.33 -14.55 9.28
C THR A 24 -15.80 -14.60 9.18
N GLY A 25 -15.23 -15.76 8.85
CA GLY A 25 -13.78 -15.90 8.62
C GLY A 25 -13.26 -15.05 7.46
N ASN A 26 -14.06 -14.83 6.41
CA ASN A 26 -13.68 -13.94 5.31
C ASN A 26 -13.49 -12.50 5.78
N ASN A 27 -14.35 -12.02 6.68
CA ASN A 27 -14.21 -10.68 7.26
C ASN A 27 -12.87 -10.52 8.01
N VAL A 28 -12.48 -11.55 8.78
CA VAL A 28 -11.23 -11.54 9.55
C VAL A 28 -10.02 -11.54 8.62
N ASN A 29 -10.01 -12.38 7.58
CA ASN A 29 -8.93 -12.43 6.61
C ASN A 29 -8.76 -11.09 5.87
N ILE A 30 -9.86 -10.51 5.40
CA ILE A 30 -9.82 -9.25 4.66
C ILE A 30 -9.32 -8.10 5.54
N ALA A 31 -9.68 -8.09 6.83
CA ALA A 31 -9.24 -7.06 7.77
C ALA A 31 -7.71 -7.02 7.96
N VAL A 32 -7.01 -8.13 7.70
CA VAL A 32 -5.55 -8.22 7.77
C VAL A 32 -4.88 -8.26 6.40
N GLY A 33 -5.64 -8.13 5.31
CA GLY A 33 -5.13 -8.15 3.94
C GLY A 33 -4.86 -9.54 3.38
N GLN A 34 -5.48 -10.59 3.94
CA GLN A 34 -5.39 -11.97 3.48
C GLN A 34 -6.68 -12.44 2.79
N GLY A 35 -6.64 -13.64 2.23
CA GLY A 35 -7.76 -14.26 1.51
C GLY A 35 -7.94 -13.62 0.13
N ASP A 36 -9.14 -13.12 -0.17
CA ASP A 36 -9.47 -12.59 -1.50
C ASP A 36 -8.98 -11.14 -1.76
N VAL A 37 -8.13 -10.60 -0.87
CA VAL A 37 -7.52 -9.27 -1.03
C VAL A 37 -6.31 -9.40 -1.95
N VAL A 38 -6.47 -8.94 -3.19
CA VAL A 38 -5.38 -8.89 -4.18
C VAL A 38 -5.26 -7.45 -4.66
N VAL A 39 -4.07 -6.87 -4.51
CA VAL A 39 -3.77 -5.49 -4.90
C VAL A 39 -2.45 -5.43 -5.64
N THR A 40 -2.36 -4.55 -6.63
CA THR A 40 -1.11 -4.26 -7.33
C THR A 40 -0.21 -3.35 -6.47
N PRO A 41 1.12 -3.37 -6.67
CA PRO A 41 2.04 -2.43 -6.04
C PRO A 41 1.61 -0.97 -6.20
N LEU A 42 1.11 -0.60 -7.39
CA LEU A 42 0.65 0.76 -7.68
C LEU A 42 -0.61 1.13 -6.90
N GLN A 43 -1.58 0.21 -6.79
CA GLN A 43 -2.78 0.44 -5.97
C GLN A 43 -2.41 0.60 -4.49
N LEU A 44 -1.47 -0.22 -3.99
CA LEU A 44 -1.00 -0.14 -2.62
C LEU A 44 -0.30 1.21 -2.36
N ALA A 45 0.62 1.60 -3.22
CA ALA A 45 1.30 2.90 -3.13
C ALA A 45 0.31 4.07 -3.17
N ASN A 46 -0.68 4.02 -4.07
CA ASN A 46 -1.67 5.10 -4.19
C ASN A 46 -2.60 5.19 -2.97
N ALA A 47 -2.97 4.05 -2.36
CA ALA A 47 -3.75 4.02 -1.13
C ALA A 47 -3.00 4.69 0.03
N TYR A 48 -1.71 4.38 0.21
CA TYR A 48 -0.89 5.04 1.22
C TYR A 48 -0.59 6.50 0.88
N ALA A 49 -0.43 6.86 -0.40
CA ALA A 49 -0.31 8.25 -0.84
C ALA A 49 -1.56 9.07 -0.50
N THR A 50 -2.75 8.48 -0.66
CA THR A 50 -4.03 9.09 -0.29
C THR A 50 -4.11 9.35 1.22
N LEU A 51 -3.64 8.42 2.06
CA LEU A 51 -3.59 8.62 3.50
C LEU A 51 -2.55 9.70 3.88
N ALA A 52 -1.37 9.64 3.26
CA ALA A 52 -0.27 10.57 3.47
C ALA A 52 -0.64 12.02 3.13
N ASN A 53 -1.32 12.23 2.00
CA ASN A 53 -1.64 13.57 1.47
C ASN A 53 -2.95 14.16 2.03
N GLY A 54 -3.56 13.55 3.04
CA GLY A 54 -4.74 14.11 3.71
C GLY A 54 -6.08 13.61 3.20
N GLY A 55 -6.09 12.61 2.32
CA GLY A 55 -7.31 11.95 1.82
C GLY A 55 -7.54 12.13 0.33
N HIS A 56 -6.69 12.88 -0.37
CA HIS A 56 -6.85 13.17 -1.79
C HIS A 56 -6.39 11.99 -2.64
N LEU A 57 -7.34 11.24 -3.20
CA LEU A 57 -7.03 10.15 -4.11
C LEU A 57 -6.67 10.74 -5.47
N MET A 58 -5.38 10.66 -5.81
CA MET A 58 -4.86 11.16 -7.08
C MET A 58 -4.79 10.04 -8.12
N VAL A 59 -4.82 10.42 -9.38
CA VAL A 59 -4.46 9.53 -10.49
C VAL A 59 -2.94 9.42 -10.55
N PRO A 60 -2.35 8.22 -10.42
CA PRO A 60 -0.92 8.06 -10.63
C PRO A 60 -0.55 8.40 -12.08
N GLN A 61 0.45 9.25 -12.26
CA GLN A 61 0.92 9.68 -13.57
C GLN A 61 2.45 9.57 -13.65
N VAL A 62 2.93 9.23 -14.84
CA VAL A 62 4.38 9.08 -15.12
C VAL A 62 4.88 10.24 -16.00
N ALA A 63 4.01 10.80 -16.83
CA ALA A 63 4.33 11.93 -17.69
C ALA A 63 3.94 13.24 -16.99
N ALA A 64 4.82 14.23 -17.06
CA ALA A 64 4.59 15.58 -16.53
C ALA A 64 4.36 16.60 -17.65
N GLU A 65 5.04 16.46 -18.78
CA GLU A 65 5.00 17.41 -19.88
C GLU A 65 5.18 16.69 -21.22
N ILE A 66 4.59 17.24 -22.28
CA ILE A 66 4.81 16.84 -23.67
C ILE A 66 5.66 17.92 -24.34
N HIS A 67 6.79 17.53 -24.93
CA HIS A 67 7.72 18.47 -25.56
C HIS A 67 7.71 18.29 -27.08
N ASP A 68 7.83 19.39 -27.81
CA ASP A 68 8.05 19.34 -29.26
C ASP A 68 9.41 18.68 -29.56
N ALA A 69 9.42 17.75 -30.52
CA ALA A 69 10.59 16.94 -30.80
C ALA A 69 11.77 17.74 -31.38
N ARG A 70 11.52 18.89 -32.03
CA ARG A 70 12.55 19.72 -32.67
C ARG A 70 12.97 20.90 -31.79
N SER A 71 12.01 21.65 -31.28
CA SER A 71 12.27 22.86 -30.50
C SER A 71 12.54 22.58 -29.03
N ARG A 72 12.20 21.37 -28.54
CA ARG A 72 12.26 20.99 -27.11
C ARG A 72 11.42 21.88 -26.20
N GLN A 73 10.49 22.65 -26.77
CA GLN A 73 9.57 23.49 -26.01
C GLN A 73 8.40 22.66 -25.48
N VAL A 74 7.89 23.03 -24.31
CA VAL A 74 6.69 22.44 -23.72
C VAL A 74 5.50 22.76 -24.61
N VAL A 75 4.80 21.72 -25.05
CA VAL A 75 3.56 21.79 -25.83
C VAL A 75 2.35 21.66 -24.91
N GLU A 76 2.47 20.84 -23.88
CA GLU A 76 1.40 20.57 -22.92
C GLU A 76 2.00 20.18 -21.56
N GLU A 77 1.47 20.75 -20.49
CA GLU A 77 1.71 20.29 -19.12
C GLU A 77 0.57 19.34 -18.73
N ILE A 78 0.91 18.19 -18.17
CA ILE A 78 -0.05 17.17 -17.75
C ILE A 78 -0.41 17.42 -16.28
N GLU A 79 -1.58 18.00 -16.07
CA GLU A 79 -2.06 18.37 -14.74
C GLU A 79 -2.37 17.13 -13.88
N SER A 80 -2.05 17.23 -12.59
CA SER A 80 -2.43 16.22 -11.62
C SER A 80 -3.94 16.22 -11.42
N ARG A 81 -4.55 15.04 -11.45
CA ARG A 81 -6.00 14.89 -11.32
C ARG A 81 -6.38 14.16 -10.03
N GLU A 82 -7.22 14.81 -9.22
CA GLU A 82 -7.91 14.16 -8.11
C GLU A 82 -9.14 13.41 -8.62
N VAL A 83 -9.33 12.17 -8.16
CA VAL A 83 -10.50 11.34 -8.50
C VAL A 83 -11.50 11.24 -7.38
N ASN A 84 -11.06 11.36 -6.12
CA ASN A 84 -11.94 11.30 -4.96
C ASN A 84 -11.22 11.87 -3.72
N THR A 85 -11.99 12.16 -2.68
CA THR A 85 -11.47 12.52 -1.36
C THR A 85 -11.98 11.53 -0.32
N VAL A 86 -11.09 11.00 0.50
CA VAL A 86 -11.39 10.16 1.65
C VAL A 86 -11.46 11.04 2.89
N GLU A 87 -12.63 11.11 3.51
CA GLU A 87 -12.79 11.83 4.77
C GLU A 87 -12.34 10.96 5.95
N PHE A 88 -11.49 11.51 6.79
CA PHE A 88 -11.09 10.89 8.05
C PHE A 88 -11.85 11.54 9.20
N ALA A 89 -12.34 10.71 10.12
CA ALA A 89 -12.84 11.22 11.39
C ALA A 89 -11.71 11.98 12.12
N PRO A 90 -12.04 13.03 12.89
CA PRO A 90 -11.04 13.84 13.59
C PRO A 90 -10.07 12.98 14.41
N GLY A 91 -8.76 13.18 14.21
CA GLY A 91 -7.69 12.47 14.94
C GLY A 91 -7.33 11.09 14.40
N TRP A 92 -8.11 10.51 13.47
CA TRP A 92 -7.85 9.16 12.96
C TRP A 92 -6.60 9.08 12.11
N ARG A 93 -6.42 10.05 11.21
CA ARG A 93 -5.23 10.13 10.35
C ARG A 93 -3.97 10.29 11.18
N GLU A 94 -4.00 11.18 12.17
CA GLU A 94 -2.88 11.43 13.08
C GLU A 94 -2.52 10.16 13.86
N THR A 95 -3.54 9.45 14.36
CA THR A 95 -3.36 8.17 15.08
C THR A 95 -2.73 7.11 14.17
N MET A 96 -3.20 7.00 12.92
CA MET A 96 -2.63 6.07 11.94
C MET A 96 -1.16 6.42 11.62
N MET A 97 -0.87 7.69 11.34
CA MET A 97 0.49 8.17 11.07
C MET A 97 1.45 7.95 12.25
N ALA A 98 0.98 8.16 13.49
CA ALA A 98 1.74 7.85 14.69
C ALA A 98 2.03 6.34 14.81
N GLY A 99 1.05 5.49 14.53
CA GLY A 99 1.22 4.03 14.47
C GLY A 99 2.25 3.60 13.43
N PHE A 100 2.18 4.15 12.22
CA PHE A 100 3.16 3.88 11.15
C PHE A 100 4.56 4.36 11.50
N THR A 101 4.68 5.48 12.20
CA THR A 101 5.97 5.96 12.71
C THR A 101 6.53 5.00 13.78
N GLY A 102 5.66 4.47 14.64
CA GLY A 102 6.04 3.48 15.65
C GLY A 102 6.64 2.19 15.08
N VAL A 103 6.24 1.79 13.86
CA VAL A 103 6.79 0.62 13.17
C VAL A 103 8.30 0.74 12.92
N THR A 104 8.80 1.94 12.68
CA THR A 104 10.21 2.19 12.35
C THR A 104 11.00 2.80 13.52
N GLN A 105 10.33 3.45 14.48
CA GLN A 105 10.99 4.21 15.55
C GLN A 105 10.86 3.60 16.95
N SER A 106 9.75 2.91 17.26
CA SER A 106 9.50 2.43 18.64
C SER A 106 10.19 1.11 18.91
N GLY A 107 10.72 0.85 20.10
CA GLY A 107 11.49 -0.38 20.40
C GLY A 107 10.79 -1.74 20.12
N GLY A 108 9.45 -1.77 19.99
CA GLY A 108 8.67 -2.95 19.57
C GLY A 108 8.22 -2.95 18.10
N GLY A 109 8.64 -1.97 17.30
CA GLY A 109 8.29 -1.82 15.89
C GLY A 109 8.96 -2.88 15.02
N THR A 110 8.24 -3.37 14.01
CA THR A 110 8.68 -4.50 13.17
C THR A 110 9.79 -4.15 12.18
N ALA A 111 10.07 -2.87 11.95
CA ALA A 111 11.11 -2.40 11.01
C ALA A 111 12.18 -1.54 11.68
N VAL A 112 12.23 -1.50 13.02
CA VAL A 112 13.14 -0.61 13.77
C VAL A 112 14.60 -0.92 13.50
N GLY A 113 14.98 -2.20 13.50
CA GLY A 113 16.36 -2.61 13.21
C GLY A 113 16.82 -2.18 11.82
N THR A 114 15.88 -2.07 10.88
CA THR A 114 16.16 -1.70 9.49
C THR A 114 16.32 -0.21 9.30
N PHE A 115 15.48 0.60 9.96
CA PHE A 115 15.54 2.06 9.88
C PHE A 115 16.42 2.69 10.97
N SER A 116 17.04 1.88 11.83
CA SER A 116 18.02 2.35 12.82
C SER A 116 19.24 2.93 12.11
N GLY A 117 19.50 4.23 12.29
CA GLY A 117 20.60 4.93 11.62
C GLY A 117 20.29 5.38 10.19
N PHE A 118 19.04 5.24 9.72
CA PHE A 118 18.60 5.83 8.46
C PHE A 118 18.77 7.36 8.52
N PRO A 119 19.37 8.00 7.50
CA PRO A 119 19.82 9.39 7.59
C PRO A 119 18.68 10.37 7.81
N ASN A 120 18.71 11.11 8.94
CA ASN A 120 17.96 12.32 9.36
C ASN A 120 16.48 12.46 8.96
N LEU A 121 15.82 11.39 8.51
CA LEU A 121 14.45 11.38 8.03
C LEU A 121 13.69 10.28 8.74
N VAL A 122 12.59 10.67 9.37
CA VAL A 122 11.68 9.72 10.00
C VAL A 122 10.78 9.14 8.92
N VAL A 123 10.70 7.81 8.86
CA VAL A 123 9.86 7.08 7.92
C VAL A 123 8.64 6.55 8.66
N ALA A 124 7.44 6.92 8.23
CA ALA A 124 6.21 6.25 8.66
C ALA A 124 6.00 5.03 7.77
N GLY A 125 5.97 3.83 8.34
CA GLY A 125 5.95 2.61 7.55
C GLY A 125 4.96 1.56 8.03
N LYS A 126 4.69 0.58 7.16
CA LYS A 126 3.97 -0.64 7.51
C LYS A 126 4.57 -1.84 6.81
N THR A 127 4.84 -2.88 7.58
CA THR A 127 5.22 -4.21 7.09
C THR A 127 3.99 -5.04 6.77
N GLY A 128 4.09 -5.90 5.78
CA GLY A 128 3.12 -6.94 5.43
C GLY A 128 3.83 -8.24 5.11
N THR A 129 3.09 -9.33 5.27
CA THR A 129 3.49 -10.67 4.88
C THR A 129 2.29 -11.26 4.19
N ALA A 130 2.41 -11.65 2.92
CA ALA A 130 1.34 -12.31 2.17
C ALA A 130 1.68 -13.80 2.05
N GLU A 131 0.82 -14.65 2.62
CA GLU A 131 1.03 -16.09 2.62
C GLU A 131 0.51 -16.69 1.31
N VAL A 132 1.26 -17.65 0.75
CA VAL A 132 0.84 -18.39 -0.45
C VAL A 132 1.01 -19.87 -0.16
N ASP A 133 -0.08 -20.63 -0.34
CA ASP A 133 -0.05 -22.08 -0.08
C ASP A 133 1.01 -22.78 -0.96
N GLY A 134 1.83 -23.62 -0.33
CA GLY A 134 2.93 -24.33 -0.98
C GLY A 134 4.14 -23.48 -1.40
N LYS A 135 4.22 -22.18 -1.01
CA LYS A 135 5.36 -21.29 -1.31
C LYS A 135 5.89 -20.57 -0.06
N ALA A 136 7.05 -19.92 -0.19
CA ALA A 136 7.52 -18.99 0.84
C ALA A 136 6.72 -17.68 0.81
N ASP A 137 6.62 -17.02 1.96
CA ASP A 137 5.83 -15.80 2.09
C ASP A 137 6.37 -14.65 1.22
N THR A 138 5.46 -13.81 0.75
CA THR A 138 5.80 -12.56 0.05
C THR A 138 5.93 -11.41 1.07
N SER A 139 7.09 -10.76 1.07
CA SER A 139 7.43 -9.65 1.95
C SER A 139 6.93 -8.34 1.36
N VAL A 140 6.23 -7.53 2.15
CA VAL A 140 5.72 -6.22 1.73
C VAL A 140 6.15 -5.14 2.71
N PHE A 141 6.56 -3.98 2.20
CA PHE A 141 6.77 -2.77 2.99
C PHE A 141 6.26 -1.56 2.23
N VAL A 142 5.54 -0.68 2.93
CA VAL A 142 5.18 0.65 2.42
C VAL A 142 5.73 1.70 3.37
N GLY A 143 6.41 2.69 2.84
CA GLY A 143 6.99 3.81 3.58
C GLY A 143 6.49 5.16 3.07
N MET A 144 6.27 6.09 4.00
CA MET A 144 5.88 7.47 3.77
C MET A 144 6.90 8.37 4.46
N MET A 145 7.49 9.33 3.74
CA MET A 145 8.57 10.17 4.27
C MET A 145 8.53 11.61 3.74
N PRO A 146 8.96 12.60 4.55
CA PRO A 146 9.17 12.53 6.01
C PRO A 146 7.86 12.22 6.76
N ALA A 147 7.91 11.54 7.91
CA ALA A 147 6.71 11.10 8.62
C ALA A 147 5.78 12.25 9.06
N GLU A 148 6.35 13.37 9.48
CA GLU A 148 5.62 14.56 9.95
C GLU A 148 4.92 15.34 8.83
N ALA A 149 5.48 15.31 7.62
CA ALA A 149 4.94 15.97 6.45
C ALA A 149 5.26 15.14 5.19
N PRO A 150 4.55 14.02 4.96
CA PRO A 150 4.87 13.09 3.89
C PRO A 150 4.90 13.78 2.52
N ARG A 151 6.00 13.60 1.81
CA ARG A 151 6.18 14.06 0.42
C ARG A 151 6.37 12.92 -0.56
N TYR A 152 6.83 11.78 -0.06
CA TYR A 152 7.14 10.60 -0.85
C TYR A 152 6.45 9.39 -0.24
N VAL A 153 5.96 8.51 -1.11
CA VAL A 153 5.48 7.17 -0.76
C VAL A 153 6.21 6.16 -1.63
N GLY A 154 6.71 5.10 -1.00
CA GLY A 154 7.34 3.97 -1.69
C GLY A 154 6.74 2.66 -1.21
N ALA A 155 6.53 1.73 -2.14
CA ALA A 155 6.09 0.36 -1.83
C ALA A 155 7.10 -0.63 -2.41
N ALA A 156 7.58 -1.55 -1.58
CA ALA A 156 8.46 -2.65 -1.95
C ALA A 156 7.74 -3.98 -1.69
N ILE A 157 7.75 -4.85 -2.69
CA ILE A 157 7.15 -6.18 -2.66
C ILE A 157 8.21 -7.14 -3.17
N LEU A 158 8.55 -8.14 -2.36
CA LEU A 158 9.51 -9.18 -2.72
C LEU A 158 8.86 -10.54 -2.52
N GLU A 159 8.62 -11.23 -3.63
CA GLU A 159 8.02 -12.56 -3.64
C GLU A 159 8.96 -13.59 -3.00
N GLU A 160 8.37 -14.55 -2.27
CA GLU A 160 9.08 -15.71 -1.68
C GLU A 160 10.31 -15.33 -0.83
N SER A 161 10.23 -14.18 -0.15
CA SER A 161 11.36 -13.58 0.58
C SER A 161 11.14 -13.50 2.10
N GLY A 162 10.06 -14.10 2.61
CA GLY A 162 9.75 -14.15 4.03
C GLY A 162 9.08 -12.87 4.53
N PHE A 163 9.47 -12.39 5.72
CA PHE A 163 8.73 -11.34 6.45
C PHE A 163 9.02 -9.92 5.95
N GLY A 164 7.98 -9.06 5.92
CA GLY A 164 8.02 -7.64 5.55
C GLY A 164 9.20 -6.84 6.12
N GLY A 165 9.44 -6.98 7.43
CA GLY A 165 10.47 -6.21 8.14
C GLY A 165 11.92 -6.67 7.88
N GLN A 166 12.11 -7.88 7.35
CA GLN A 166 13.44 -8.48 7.15
C GLN A 166 13.94 -8.37 5.71
N ALA A 167 13.03 -8.33 4.73
CA ALA A 167 13.36 -8.24 3.31
C ALA A 167 12.87 -6.92 2.68
N ALA A 168 11.56 -6.66 2.63
CA ALA A 168 11.02 -5.50 1.91
C ALA A 168 11.34 -4.14 2.55
N ALA A 169 11.51 -4.09 3.87
CA ALA A 169 11.90 -2.86 4.54
C ALA A 169 13.39 -2.50 4.34
N ARG A 170 14.23 -3.46 3.92
CA ARG A 170 15.69 -3.43 4.02
C ARG A 170 16.41 -2.71 2.88
#